data_AF-A0A2G9T3U4-F1
#
_entry.id   AF-A0A2G9T3U4-F1
#
_cell.length_a   1.000
_cell.length_b   1.000
_cell.length_c   1.000
_cell.angle_alpha   90.00
_cell.angle_beta   90.00
_cell.angle_gamma   90.00
#
_symmetry.space_group_name_H-M   'P 1'
#
loop_
_entity.id
_entity.type
_entity.pdbx_description
1 polymer ?
#
loop_
_entity_poly.entity_id
_entity_poly.type
_entity_poly.pdbx_seq_one_letter_code
_entity_poly.pdbx_strand_id
1 'polypeptide(L)' 'MAESRYALLVVDSATGLFRSDYSGRGELAARQMALSKMMRLLIKLADEFGVAVVITNQ' A
#
# COMPACT_ATOMS: atom_id res chain seq x y z
N MET A 1 -3.96 -9.43 20.83
CA MET A 1 -3.87 -7.96 20.63
C MET A 1 -2.40 -7.59 20.63
N ALA A 2 -1.93 -6.77 19.70
CA ALA A 2 -0.52 -6.36 19.71
C ALA A 2 -0.21 -5.65 21.03
N GLU A 3 0.86 -6.06 21.70
CA GLU A 3 1.25 -5.57 23.03
C GLU A 3 1.75 -4.11 22.98
N SER A 4 2.10 -3.64 21.77
CA SER A 4 2.60 -2.29 21.49
C SER A 4 1.64 -1.49 20.63
N ARG A 5 1.35 -0.24 21.02
CA ARG A 5 0.60 0.72 20.21
C ARG A 5 1.54 1.40 19.23
N TYR A 6 1.39 1.10 17.96
CA TYR A 6 2.07 1.83 16.88
C TYR A 6 1.26 3.08 16.52
N ALA A 7 1.94 4.16 16.12
CA ALA A 7 1.29 5.42 15.72
C ALA A 7 1.43 5.72 14.21
N LEU A 8 2.39 5.09 13.54
CA LEU A 8 2.76 5.39 12.16
C LEU A 8 3.18 4.13 11.40
N LEU A 9 2.67 4.00 10.18
CA LEU A 9 3.08 3.03 9.15
C LEU A 9 3.59 3.80 7.93
N VAL A 10 4.82 3.51 7.49
CA VAL A 10 5.42 4.12 6.30
C VAL A 10 5.61 3.07 5.22
N VAL A 11 5.18 3.38 3.99
CA VAL A 11 5.41 2.55 2.80
C VAL A 11 6.24 3.37 1.80
N ASP A 12 7.52 3.03 1.68
CA ASP A 12 8.43 3.62 0.71
C ASP A 12 8.91 2.55 -0.29
N SER A 13 8.38 2.45 -1.52
CA SER A 13 7.28 3.24 -2.12
C SER A 13 6.06 2.39 -2.46
N ALA A 14 4.90 3.03 -2.57
CA ALA A 14 3.65 2.35 -2.90
C ALA A 14 3.63 1.78 -4.32
N THR A 15 4.47 2.27 -5.23
CA THR A 15 4.40 1.94 -6.67
C THR A 15 5.65 1.27 -7.21
N GLY A 16 6.81 1.38 -6.55
CA GLY A 16 8.09 0.91 -7.07
C GLY A 16 8.07 -0.57 -7.48
N LEU A 17 7.66 -1.46 -6.57
CA LEU A 17 7.58 -2.89 -6.86
C LEU A 17 6.51 -3.21 -7.91
N PHE A 18 5.35 -2.56 -7.86
CA PHE A 18 4.30 -2.72 -8.86
C PHE A 18 4.73 -2.29 -10.27
N ARG A 19 5.66 -1.35 -10.41
CA ARG A 19 6.19 -0.95 -11.73
C ARG A 19 7.22 -1.96 -12.25
N SER A 20 7.95 -2.62 -11.36
CA SER A 20 8.90 -3.69 -11.70
C SER A 20 8.17 -4.96 -12.12
N ASP A 21 7.17 -5.38 -11.36
CA ASP A 21 6.44 -6.63 -11.57
C ASP A 21 5.44 -6.56 -12.73
N TYR A 22 4.95 -5.36 -13.05
CA TYR A 22 4.01 -5.12 -14.14
C TYR A 22 4.60 -4.06 -15.09
N SER A 23 5.48 -4.52 -15.99
CA SER A 23 6.36 -3.69 -16.80
C SER A 23 5.78 -3.34 -18.17
N GLY A 24 4.75 -4.07 -18.63
CA GLY A 24 4.08 -3.83 -19.92
C GLY A 24 2.78 -3.01 -19.86
N ARG A 25 2.40 -2.35 -20.96
CA ARG A 25 1.08 -1.67 -21.08
C ARG A 25 -0.10 -2.63 -20.94
N GLY A 26 0.05 -3.87 -21.42
CA GLY A 26 -0.97 -4.91 -21.29
C GLY A 26 -1.26 -5.32 -19.84
N GLU A 27 -0.35 -5.01 -18.93
CA GLU A 27 -0.45 -5.35 -17.51
C GLU A 27 -0.97 -4.19 -16.66
N LEU A 28 -1.24 -3.03 -17.27
CA LEU A 28 -1.69 -1.84 -16.57
C LEU A 28 -2.95 -2.12 -15.74
N ALA A 29 -3.94 -2.82 -16.31
CA ALA A 29 -5.17 -3.15 -15.60
C ALA A 29 -4.91 -4.04 -14.39
N ALA A 30 -4.10 -5.09 -14.54
CA ALA A 30 -3.72 -5.99 -13.46
C ALA A 30 -2.98 -5.24 -12.34
N ARG A 31 -2.05 -4.36 -12.72
CA ARG A 31 -1.33 -3.49 -11.78
C ARG A 31 -2.27 -2.58 -11.01
N GLN A 32 -3.21 -1.92 -11.69
CA GLN A 32 -4.16 -1.01 -11.03
C GLN A 32 -5.07 -1.76 -10.07
N MET A 33 -5.53 -2.97 -10.42
CA MET A 33 -6.33 -3.80 -9.51
C MET A 33 -5.54 -4.21 -8.27
N ALA A 34 -4.30 -4.65 -8.44
CA ALA A 34 -3.43 -5.08 -7.34
C ALA A 34 -3.06 -3.91 -6.41
N LEU A 35 -2.68 -2.76 -6.99
CA LEU A 35 -2.41 -1.53 -6.24
C LEU A 35 -3.65 -1.07 -5.45
N SER A 36 -4.84 -1.12 -6.07
CA SER A 36 -6.09 -0.77 -5.39
C SER A 36 -6.40 -1.69 -4.21
N LYS A 37 -6.06 -2.98 -4.31
CA LYS A 37 -6.21 -3.94 -3.21
C LYS A 37 -5.29 -3.59 -2.05
N MET A 38 -4.04 -3.23 -2.32
CA MET A 38 -3.12 -2.75 -1.29
C MET A 38 -3.61 -1.46 -0.63
N MET A 39 -4.07 -0.47 -1.42
CA MET A 39 -4.60 0.79 -0.88
C MET A 39 -5.79 0.56 0.07
N ARG A 40 -6.73 -0.33 -0.28
CA ARG A 40 -7.83 -0.70 0.61
C ARG A 40 -7.36 -1.38 1.90
N LEU A 41 -6.30 -2.19 1.83
CA LEU A 41 -5.70 -2.80 3.02
C LEU A 41 -5.09 -1.74 3.94
N LEU A 42 -4.37 -0.76 3.38
CA LEU A 42 -3.77 0.33 4.14
C LEU A 42 -4.82 1.20 4.85
N ILE A 43 -5.92 1.54 4.16
CA ILE A 43 -7.06 2.26 4.77
C ILE A 43 -7.65 1.45 5.92
N LYS A 44 -7.90 0.15 5.70
CA LYS A 44 -8.42 -0.72 6.75
C LYS A 44 -7.50 -0.77 7.97
N LEU A 45 -6.19 -0.85 7.76
CA LEU A 45 -5.21 -0.83 8.85
C LEU A 45 -5.22 0.51 9.61
N ALA A 46 -5.32 1.63 8.90
CA ALA A 46 -5.44 2.95 9.51
C ALA A 46 -6.68 3.04 10.41
N ASP A 47 -7.83 2.58 9.91
CA ASP A 47 -9.11 2.63 10.61
C ASP A 47 -9.16 1.65 11.80
N GLU A 48 -8.69 0.42 11.61
CA GLU A 48 -8.79 -0.66 12.62
C GLU A 48 -7.84 -0.43 13.79
N PHE A 49 -6.64 0.13 13.53
CA PHE A 49 -5.61 0.31 14.56
C PHE A 49 -5.38 1.77 14.97
N GLY A 50 -6.05 2.73 14.32
CA GLY A 50 -5.89 4.16 14.61
C GLY A 50 -4.47 4.67 14.34
N VAL A 51 -3.84 4.17 13.27
CA VAL A 51 -2.46 4.51 12.89
C VAL A 51 -2.42 5.45 11.68
N ALA A 52 -1.48 6.39 11.67
CA ALA A 52 -1.22 7.20 10.48
C ALA A 52 -0.51 6.34 9.42
N VAL A 53 -0.95 6.41 8.16
CA VAL A 53 -0.28 5.73 7.04
C VAL A 53 0.29 6.77 6.09
N VAL A 54 1.60 6.70 5.86
CA VAL A 54 2.33 7.57 4.93
C VAL A 54 2.90 6.73 3.81
N ILE A 55 2.68 7.15 2.57
CA ILE A 55 3.20 6.47 1.39
C ILE A 55 4.04 7.43 0.54
N THR A 56 5.11 6.92 -0.06
CA THR A 56 5.84 7.64 -1.12
C THR A 56 5.48 7.05 -2.49
N ASN A 57 5.67 7.85 -3.53
CA ASN A 57 5.50 7.44 -4.92
C ASN A 57 6.63 8.05 -5.74
N GLN A 58 7.52 7.20 -6.26
CA GLN A 58 8.72 7.59 -7.01
C GLN A 58 8.50 7.43 -8.52
#